data_AF-A0A432LB30-F1
#
_entry.id   AF-A0A432LB30-F1
#
_cell.length_a   1.000
_cell.length_b   1.000
_cell.length_c   1.000
_cell.angle_alpha   90.00
_cell.angle_beta   90.00
_cell.angle_gamma   90.00
#
_symmetry.space_group_name_H-M   'P 1'
#
loop_
_entity.id
_entity.type
_entity.pdbx_description
1 polymer ?
#
loop_
_entity_poly.entity_id
_entity_poly.type
_entity_poly.pdbx_seq_one_letter_code
_entity_poly.pdbx_strand_id
1 'polypeptide(L)'
;MLSNILENNKMISALCYISLLFAPFILPLIVYFIVKDLEVKFHAKRAFLSHLIPTVIGVLLGVFSVIGMFTVSFDGMSGFVILMLVFTIIYFLLTIGLMIWNLMQAVQILKT
;
A
#
# COMPACT_ATOMS: atom_id res chain seq x y z
N MET A 1 -10.25 -28.13 15.79
CA MET A 1 -9.07 -27.37 16.27
C MET A 1 -8.16 -26.98 15.12
N LEU A 2 -7.67 -27.95 14.32
CA LEU A 2 -6.85 -27.65 13.12
C LEU A 2 -7.56 -26.74 12.10
N SER A 3 -8.84 -27.02 11.84
CA SER A 3 -9.71 -26.20 10.97
C SER A 3 -9.73 -24.73 11.37
N ASN A 4 -9.91 -24.45 12.66
CA ASN A 4 -10.02 -23.08 13.18
C ASN A 4 -8.68 -22.32 13.06
N ILE A 5 -7.55 -23.02 13.15
CA ILE A 5 -6.22 -22.42 12.95
C ILE A 5 -6.02 -22.03 11.49
N LEU A 6 -6.41 -22.91 10.55
CA LEU A 6 -6.36 -22.62 9.11
C LEU A 6 -7.28 -21.45 8.74
N GLU A 7 -8.51 -21.41 9.27
CA GLU A 7 -9.43 -20.29 9.07
C GLU A 7 -8.86 -18.97 9.62
N ASN A 8 -8.27 -18.99 10.82
CA ASN A 8 -7.61 -17.82 11.39
C ASN A 8 -6.43 -17.35 10.53
N ASN A 9 -5.61 -18.26 10.02
CA ASN A 9 -4.48 -17.93 9.15
C ASN A 9 -4.95 -17.26 7.84
N LYS A 10 -6.04 -17.76 7.23
CA LYS A 10 -6.66 -17.14 6.06
C LYS A 10 -7.18 -15.74 6.37
N MET A 11 -7.86 -15.57 7.51
CA MET A 11 -8.39 -14.27 7.93
C MET A 11 -7.26 -13.26 8.18
N ILE A 12 -6.21 -13.63 8.90
CA ILE A 12 -5.03 -12.78 9.16
C ILE A 12 -4.33 -12.39 7.86
N SER A 13 -4.16 -13.36 6.94
CA SER A 13 -3.54 -13.13 5.63
C SER A 13 -4.37 -12.18 4.78
N ALA A 14 -5.68 -12.36 4.72
CA ALA A 14 -6.58 -11.46 4.00
C ALA A 14 -6.59 -10.04 4.59
N LEU A 15 -6.57 -9.92 5.93
CA LEU A 15 -6.46 -8.63 6.62
C LEU A 15 -5.16 -7.91 6.29
N CYS A 16 -4.04 -8.63 6.09
CA CYS A 16 -2.79 -8.02 5.64
C CYS A 16 -2.99 -7.26 4.32
N TYR A 17 -3.70 -7.84 3.35
CA TYR A 17 -4.00 -7.17 2.08
C TYR A 17 -5.02 -6.03 2.21
N ILE A 18 -6.07 -6.20 3.02
CA ILE A 18 -7.11 -5.17 3.22
C ILE A 18 -6.55 -3.94 3.96
N SER A 19 -5.50 -4.13 4.76
CA SER A 19 -4.93 -3.05 5.59
C SER A 19 -4.39 -1.85 4.82
N LEU A 20 -4.26 -1.93 3.49
CA LEU A 20 -3.99 -0.75 2.65
C LEU A 20 -5.00 0.38 2.91
N LEU A 21 -6.24 0.04 3.28
CA LEU A 21 -7.34 0.99 3.45
C LEU A 21 -7.32 1.75 4.78
N PHE A 22 -6.68 1.20 5.82
CA PHE A 22 -6.79 1.76 7.19
C PHE A 22 -5.47 1.86 7.95
N ALA A 23 -4.49 1.01 7.66
CA ALA A 23 -3.17 1.01 8.29
C ALA A 23 -2.12 0.54 7.27
N PRO A 24 -1.83 1.36 6.24
CA PRO A 24 -0.95 0.97 5.13
C PRO A 24 0.37 0.47 5.69
N PHE A 25 0.89 -0.62 5.11
CA PHE A 25 2.14 -1.34 5.43
C PHE A 25 2.40 -1.75 6.91
N ILE A 26 1.82 -1.08 7.92
CA ILE A 26 2.07 -1.32 9.34
C ILE A 26 1.55 -2.69 9.77
N LEU A 27 0.29 -3.00 9.48
CA LEU A 27 -0.28 -4.31 9.85
C LEU A 27 0.51 -5.48 9.22
N PRO A 28 0.75 -5.52 7.89
CA PRO A 28 1.49 -6.63 7.30
C PRO A 28 2.93 -6.71 7.80
N LEU A 29 3.56 -5.58 8.15
CA LEU A 29 4.88 -5.58 8.79
C LEU A 29 4.84 -6.26 10.17
N ILE A 30 3.89 -5.87 11.01
CA ILE A 30 3.70 -6.47 12.34
C ILE A 30 3.43 -7.96 12.22
N VAL A 31 2.51 -8.37 11.35
CA VAL A 31 2.14 -9.77 11.13
C VAL A 31 3.35 -10.58 10.65
N TYR A 32 4.16 -10.05 9.73
CA TYR A 32 5.35 -10.73 9.22
C TYR A 32 6.37 -11.10 10.32
N PHE A 33 6.50 -10.26 11.34
CA PHE A 33 7.44 -10.50 12.44
C PHE A 33 6.85 -11.34 13.57
N ILE A 34 5.56 -11.22 13.87
CA ILE A 34 4.93 -11.90 15.00
C ILE A 34 4.51 -13.33 14.65
N VAL A 35 3.94 -13.55 13.47
CA VAL A 35 3.39 -14.86 13.09
C VAL A 35 4.52 -15.78 12.64
N LYS A 36 4.49 -17.04 13.10
CA LYS A 36 5.49 -18.07 12.75
C LYS A 36 5.09 -18.89 11.52
N ASP A 37 3.80 -18.94 11.20
CA ASP A 37 3.27 -19.68 10.06
C ASP A 37 3.82 -19.12 8.74
N LEU A 38 4.39 -20.00 7.91
CA LEU A 38 5.09 -19.60 6.68
C LEU A 38 4.14 -19.06 5.60
N GLU A 39 2.92 -19.58 5.53
CA GLU A 39 1.91 -19.13 4.56
C GLU A 39 1.43 -17.72 4.91
N VAL A 40 1.13 -17.48 6.19
CA VAL A 40 0.76 -16.13 6.67
C VAL A 40 1.89 -15.14 6.44
N LYS A 41 3.15 -15.53 6.72
CA LYS A 41 4.32 -14.66 6.47
C LYS A 41 4.50 -14.35 4.99
N PHE A 42 4.24 -15.30 4.10
CA PHE A 42 4.31 -15.08 2.66
C PHE A 42 3.32 -14.00 2.22
N HIS A 43 2.06 -14.10 2.65
CA HIS A 43 1.03 -13.11 2.37
C HIS A 43 1.30 -11.75 3.01
N ALA A 44 1.74 -11.73 4.27
CA ALA A 44 2.13 -10.51 4.96
C ALA A 44 3.26 -9.78 4.23
N LYS A 45 4.31 -10.48 3.79
CA LYS A 45 5.41 -9.87 3.01
C LYS A 45 4.92 -9.29 1.68
N ARG A 46 4.05 -10.02 0.96
CA ARG A 46 3.53 -9.59 -0.34
C ARG A 46 2.62 -8.37 -0.21
N ALA A 47 1.75 -8.33 0.80
CA ALA A 47 0.95 -7.16 1.14
C ALA A 47 1.83 -5.98 1.60
N PHE A 48 2.86 -6.23 2.41
CA PHE A 48 3.80 -5.18 2.82
C PHE A 48 4.45 -4.49 1.62
N LEU A 49 4.98 -5.27 0.67
CA LEU A 49 5.62 -4.72 -0.53
C LEU A 49 4.65 -3.95 -1.41
N SER A 50 3.43 -4.45 -1.61
CA SER A 50 2.42 -3.74 -2.41
C SER A 50 1.97 -2.43 -1.75
N HIS A 51 1.96 -2.35 -0.41
CA HIS A 51 1.62 -1.13 0.34
C HIS A 51 2.78 -0.14 0.37
N LEU A 52 4.02 -0.64 0.36
CA LEU A 52 5.21 0.20 0.38
C LEU A 52 5.36 1.02 -0.90
N ILE A 53 4.99 0.46 -2.06
CA ILE A 53 5.05 1.16 -3.36
C ILE A 53 4.30 2.51 -3.34
N PRO A 54 2.98 2.55 -3.08
CA PRO A 54 2.26 3.82 -3.04
C PRO A 54 2.71 4.70 -1.88
N THR A 55 3.09 4.11 -0.73
CA THR A 55 3.59 4.88 0.41
C THR A 55 4.86 5.65 0.07
N VAL A 56 5.87 4.98 -0.51
CA VAL A 56 7.16 5.61 -0.86
C VAL A 56 6.96 6.64 -1.97
N ILE A 57 6.20 6.32 -3.02
CA ILE A 57 5.93 7.26 -4.10
C ILE A 57 5.19 8.49 -3.57
N GLY A 58 4.17 8.29 -2.72
CA GLY A 58 3.40 9.38 -2.11
C GLY A 58 4.27 10.28 -1.22
N VAL A 59 5.16 9.71 -0.41
CA VAL A 59 6.12 10.48 0.39
C VAL A 59 7.06 11.29 -0.50
N LEU A 60 7.66 10.67 -1.52
CA LEU A 60 8.56 11.38 -2.45
C LEU A 60 7.85 12.52 -3.19
N LEU A 61 6.62 12.27 -3.66
CA LEU A 61 5.80 13.27 -4.32
C LEU A 61 5.45 14.43 -3.37
N GLY A 62 5.13 14.12 -2.11
CA GLY A 62 4.87 15.12 -1.08
C GLY A 62 6.10 15.97 -0.76
N VAL A 63 7.26 15.35 -0.56
CA VAL A 63 8.53 16.05 -0.32
C VAL A 63 8.88 16.95 -1.51
N PHE A 64 8.77 16.44 -2.74
CA PHE A 64 9.05 17.22 -3.95
C PHE A 64 8.08 18.40 -4.10
N SER A 65 6.79 18.19 -3.78
CA SER A 65 5.77 19.25 -3.77
C SER A 65 6.13 20.35 -2.78
N VAL A 66 6.49 19.99 -1.54
CA VAL A 66 6.87 20.94 -0.50
C VAL A 66 8.12 21.72 -0.89
N ILE A 67 9.19 21.04 -1.33
CA ILE A 67 10.43 21.70 -1.76
C ILE A 67 10.12 22.68 -2.89
N GLY A 68 9.38 22.25 -3.91
CA GLY A 68 9.06 23.08 -5.07
C GLY A 68 8.29 24.35 -4.71
N MET A 69 7.38 24.31 -3.72
CA MET A 69 6.68 25.52 -3.24
C MET A 69 7.62 26.61 -2.70
N PHE A 70 8.79 26.23 -2.17
CA PHE A 70 9.77 27.18 -1.61
C PHE A 70 10.90 27.54 -2.59
N THR A 71 11.11 26.76 -3.64
CA THR A 71 12.27 26.94 -4.55
C THR A 71 11.90 27.42 -5.95
N VAL A 72 10.67 27.21 -6.41
CA VAL A 72 10.22 27.61 -7.75
C VAL A 72 9.92 29.11 -7.78
N SER A 73 10.38 29.80 -8.82
CA SER A 73 10.11 31.23 -9.04
C SER A 73 8.63 31.49 -9.34
N PHE A 74 8.15 32.71 -9.12
CA PHE A 74 6.76 33.10 -9.40
C PHE A 74 6.32 32.78 -10.84
N ASP A 75 7.17 33.08 -11.83
CA ASP A 75 6.87 32.80 -13.24
C ASP A 75 6.79 31.30 -13.55
N GLY A 76 7.55 30.47 -12.82
CA GLY A 76 7.55 29.00 -13.00
C GLY A 76 6.45 28.26 -12.23
N MET A 77 5.75 28.94 -11.33
CA MET A 77 4.81 28.32 -10.38
C MET A 77 3.63 27.63 -11.09
N SER A 78 3.08 28.26 -12.13
CA SER A 78 1.97 27.68 -12.91
C SER A 78 2.34 26.35 -13.55
N GLY A 79 3.52 26.28 -14.18
CA GLY A 79 4.05 25.06 -14.80
C GLY A 79 4.34 23.97 -13.76
N PHE A 80 4.90 24.34 -12.61
CA PHE A 80 5.15 23.40 -11.51
C PHE A 80 3.86 22.79 -10.98
N VAL A 81 2.80 23.60 -10.77
CA VAL A 81 1.50 23.10 -10.31
C VAL A 81 0.89 22.12 -11.32
N ILE A 82 0.92 22.44 -12.62
CA ILE A 82 0.43 21.53 -13.66
C ILE A 82 1.21 20.21 -13.65
N LEU A 83 2.53 20.26 -13.53
CA LEU A 83 3.37 19.08 -13.44
C LEU A 83 3.01 18.21 -12.23
N MET A 84 2.85 18.82 -11.05
CA MET A 84 2.45 18.12 -9.82
C MET A 84 1.07 17.48 -9.94
N LEU A 85 0.11 18.15 -10.58
CA LEU A 85 -1.21 17.59 -10.84
C LEU A 85 -1.14 16.33 -11.72
N VAL A 86 -0.36 16.37 -12.79
CA VAL A 86 -0.18 15.21 -13.68
C VAL A 86 0.43 14.03 -12.91
N PHE A 87 1.50 14.23 -12.15
CA PHE A 87 2.10 13.17 -11.34
C PHE A 87 1.15 12.65 -10.26
N THR A 88 0.35 13.52 -9.65
CA THR A 88 -0.65 13.13 -8.65
C THR A 88 -1.74 12.24 -9.24
N ILE A 89 -2.22 12.55 -10.45
CA ILE A 89 -3.20 11.72 -11.16
C ILE A 89 -2.62 10.34 -11.47
N ILE A 90 -1.39 10.27 -11.98
CA ILE A 90 -0.71 8.99 -12.27
C ILE A 90 -0.53 8.18 -10.99
N TYR A 91 -0.08 8.82 -9.91
CA TYR A 91 0.06 8.20 -8.60
C TYR A 91 -1.28 7.64 -8.08
N PHE A 92 -2.37 8.39 -8.24
CA PHE A 92 -3.70 7.96 -7.82
C PHE A 92 -4.17 6.73 -8.59
N LEU A 93 -4.00 6.71 -9.92
CA LEU A 93 -4.34 5.56 -10.75
C LEU A 93 -3.52 4.31 -10.37
N LEU A 94 -2.22 4.48 -10.13
CA LEU A 94 -1.34 3.40 -9.65
C LEU A 94 -1.82 2.85 -8.31
N THR A 95 -2.16 3.76 -7.38
CA THR A 95 -2.63 3.38 -6.03
C THR A 95 -3.96 2.63 -6.09
N ILE A 96 -4.90 3.05 -6.94
CA ILE A 96 -6.16 2.31 -7.18
C ILE A 96 -5.87 0.92 -7.76
N GLY A 97 -5.00 0.81 -8.76
CA GLY A 97 -4.64 -0.48 -9.35
C GLY A 97 -4.08 -1.46 -8.31
N LEU A 98 -3.17 -0.98 -7.45
CA LEU A 98 -2.63 -1.77 -6.34
C LEU A 98 -3.69 -2.07 -5.29
N MET A 99 -4.61 -1.15 -5.00
CA MET A 99 -5.70 -1.39 -4.07
C MET A 99 -6.61 -2.52 -4.55
N ILE A 100 -7.01 -2.50 -5.82
CA ILE A 100 -7.81 -3.58 -6.44
C ILE A 100 -7.05 -4.90 -6.36
N TRP A 101 -5.76 -4.92 -6.70
CA TRP A 101 -4.93 -6.11 -6.61
C TRP A 101 -4.84 -6.70 -5.19
N ASN A 102 -4.74 -5.85 -4.17
CA ASN A 102 -4.74 -6.31 -2.77
C ASN A 102 -6.12 -6.86 -2.38
N LEU A 103 -7.21 -6.20 -2.75
CA LEU A 103 -8.56 -6.71 -2.50
C LEU A 103 -8.84 -8.05 -3.19
N MET A 104 -8.39 -8.20 -4.44
CA MET A 104 -8.50 -9.47 -5.17
C MET A 104 -7.78 -10.61 -4.45
N GLN A 105 -6.57 -10.37 -3.94
CA GLN A 105 -5.82 -11.37 -3.17
C GLN A 105 -6.52 -11.71 -1.85
N ALA A 106 -7.06 -10.73 -1.14
CA ALA A 106 -7.82 -10.98 0.08
C ALA A 106 -9.01 -11.92 -0.19
N VAL A 107 -9.80 -11.64 -1.23
CA VAL A 107 -10.93 -12.48 -1.63
C VAL A 107 -10.47 -13.89 -2.05
N GLN A 108 -9.37 -14.01 -2.79
CA GLN A 108 -8.83 -15.30 -3.21
C GLN A 108 -8.44 -16.17 -2.00
N ILE A 109 -7.78 -15.59 -0.99
CA ILE A 109 -7.36 -16.31 0.22
C ILE A 109 -8.55 -16.79 1.04
N LEU A 110 -9.61 -15.98 1.14
CA LEU A 110 -10.81 -16.34 1.91
C LEU A 110 -11.69 -17.39 1.21
N LYS A 111 -11.61 -17.47 -0.12
CA LYS A 111 -12.39 -18.43 -0.91
C LYS A 111 -11.74 -19.82 -0.97
N THR A 112 -10.41 -19.86 -0.94
CA THR A 112 -9.63 -21.10 -0.89
C THR A 112 -9.72 -21.69 0.51
#